data_AF-A0AAE3M1S5-F1
#
_entry.id   AF-A0AAE3M1S5-F1
#
_cell.length_a   1.000
_cell.length_b   1.000
_cell.length_c   1.000
_cell.angle_alpha   90.00
_cell.angle_beta   90.00
_cell.angle_gamma   90.00
#
_symmetry.space_group_name_H-M   'P 1'
#
loop_
_entity.id
_entity.type
_entity.pdbx_description
1 polymer ?
#
loop_
_entity_poly.entity_id
_entity_poly.type
_entity_poly.pdbx_seq_one_letter_code
_entity_poly.pdbx_strand_id
1 'polypeptide(L)'
;MTRKEHLEFCRRCLNRKLDTKRGLVCKLTGEIADFEEKCENLQIDHSVQITPKEDIPPLPHQIPKVIKNEDLVKLKEHQDFYYAIVGGALASIVGAILWALITVSTNTQIGYMAIGIGIIVGFAIRYFGAGVDKKFGLLGGLFSLFGCVLGNFFSQIGFIATAESMSYLSVFSYLNVDLIKELMFGSFHPMDVLFYGIAIYEGYKFSFRQLSPIQLDQLVKGKYDGTPVYQKLRMPLATVSTVIVLVFTYFILSGYSGHKFYKYETGEMMSEGEVKNNKEEGLWTYYYKDGTKQAEGNFEKGKAVGSWKWYYDNGELQKTGTYKNGMEHGVWINYYPTGTMADSAGYVSSRLDGYYKQWSPEGQLMQEGNYIRNKQVGIWNSYYVNGNVAAKGEYKDGEVRGNWNYYYSNGKPSSEVFVDTAGTVSYNNVWDIDGKSIVVNGNGTSKAFNENGNLMEIGEVKDGRPIGVWKQFYENGTLKQEYTFENKLTRILNFYDVDGTYMVKDGQGSIESHFPGTDIISEVGEIKAGVREGEWLQYYTDGKQIFQKVIYKGGLPDGIQVTYFQSGQVATSGEMKDGKQIGEWTWYYENGMVSSSVTYIDGEKEGVQKLYDELGTLCKEEKFDHGKLISEEYI
;
A
#
# COMPACT_ATOMS: atom_id res chain seq x y z
N MET A 1 12.43 -58.66 -64.56
CA MET A 1 12.12 -57.25 -64.24
C MET A 1 12.39 -56.99 -62.77
N THR A 2 13.02 -55.88 -62.44
CA THR A 2 13.05 -55.40 -61.05
C THR A 2 11.64 -55.00 -60.61
N ARG A 3 11.34 -55.00 -59.30
CA ARG A 3 10.03 -54.58 -58.78
C ARG A 3 9.61 -53.18 -59.26
N LYS A 4 10.59 -52.31 -59.53
CA LYS A 4 10.39 -50.95 -60.05
C LYS A 4 9.92 -50.97 -61.50
N GLU A 5 10.59 -51.73 -62.37
CA GLU A 5 10.18 -51.93 -63.77
C GLU A 5 8.79 -52.57 -63.85
N HIS A 6 8.50 -53.52 -62.96
CA HIS A 6 7.18 -54.17 -62.87
C HIS A 6 6.06 -53.16 -62.53
N LEU A 7 6.27 -52.31 -61.53
CA LEU A 7 5.32 -51.25 -61.17
C LEU A 7 5.13 -50.23 -62.30
N GLU A 8 6.19 -49.91 -63.04
CA GLU A 8 6.14 -49.01 -64.19
C GLU A 8 5.30 -49.61 -65.33
N PHE A 9 5.50 -50.90 -65.61
CA PHE A 9 4.76 -51.66 -66.61
C PHE A 9 3.27 -51.78 -66.27
N CYS A 10 2.92 -52.17 -65.03
CA CYS A 10 1.54 -52.18 -64.54
C CYS A 10 0.90 -50.79 -64.55
N ARG A 11 1.70 -49.73 -64.38
CA ARG A 11 1.22 -48.35 -64.41
C ARG A 11 0.92 -47.82 -65.82
N ARG A 12 1.35 -48.50 -66.87
CA ARG A 12 1.06 -48.10 -68.25
C ARG A 12 0.04 -49.01 -68.92
N CYS A 13 -0.40 -50.08 -68.27
CA CYS A 13 -1.43 -50.95 -68.83
C CYS A 13 -2.81 -50.27 -68.84
N LEU A 14 -3.46 -50.20 -70.02
CA LEU A 14 -4.85 -49.70 -70.16
C LEU A 14 -5.88 -50.65 -69.53
N ASN A 15 -5.55 -51.94 -69.46
CA ASN A 15 -6.41 -53.00 -68.94
C ASN A 15 -6.20 -53.24 -67.44
N ARG A 16 -5.89 -52.20 -66.67
CA ARG A 16 -5.74 -52.28 -65.20
C ARG A 16 -6.99 -51.79 -64.48
N LYS A 17 -7.21 -52.29 -63.26
CA LYS A 17 -8.21 -51.80 -62.31
C LYS A 17 -7.59 -51.71 -60.92
N LEU A 18 -7.96 -50.70 -60.15
CA LEU A 18 -7.55 -50.59 -58.76
C LEU A 18 -8.55 -51.35 -57.87
N ASP A 19 -8.07 -52.35 -57.15
CA ASP A 19 -8.79 -53.05 -56.08
C ASP A 19 -8.30 -52.52 -54.73
N THR A 20 -9.21 -52.14 -53.84
CA THR A 20 -8.88 -51.49 -52.56
C THR A 20 -8.24 -52.43 -51.53
N LYS A 21 -8.35 -53.75 -51.70
CA LYS A 21 -7.72 -54.75 -50.82
C LYS A 21 -6.47 -55.37 -51.43
N ARG A 22 -6.42 -55.52 -52.76
CA ARG A 22 -5.36 -56.26 -53.47
C ARG A 22 -4.41 -55.37 -54.28
N GLY A 23 -4.72 -54.09 -54.46
CA GLY A 23 -3.92 -53.16 -55.25
C GLY A 23 -4.27 -53.19 -56.74
N LEU A 24 -3.28 -52.92 -57.60
CA LEU A 24 -3.46 -52.91 -59.06
C LEU A 24 -3.62 -54.35 -59.57
N VAL A 25 -4.82 -54.67 -60.07
CA VAL A 25 -5.15 -55.97 -60.69
C VAL A 25 -5.48 -55.79 -62.17
N CYS A 26 -5.44 -56.87 -62.93
CA CYS A 26 -5.88 -56.87 -64.32
C CYS A 26 -7.42 -56.69 -64.38
N LYS A 27 -7.90 -55.75 -65.19
CA LYS A 27 -9.34 -55.51 -65.42
C LYS A 27 -10.03 -56.69 -66.10
N LEU A 28 -9.28 -57.50 -66.87
CA LEU A 28 -9.81 -58.63 -67.63
C LEU A 28 -9.91 -59.90 -66.78
N THR A 29 -8.88 -60.20 -65.98
CA THR A 29 -8.82 -61.46 -65.22
C THR A 29 -9.12 -61.30 -63.73
N GLY A 30 -9.04 -60.09 -63.18
CA GLY A 30 -9.24 -59.84 -61.74
C GLY A 30 -8.08 -60.27 -60.84
N GLU A 31 -7.06 -60.94 -61.41
CA GLU A 31 -5.89 -61.42 -60.69
C GLU A 31 -4.79 -60.36 -60.58
N ILE A 32 -3.95 -60.52 -59.55
CA ILE A 32 -2.69 -59.76 -59.42
C ILE A 32 -1.80 -60.22 -60.56
N ALA A 33 -1.21 -59.28 -61.28
CA ALA A 33 -0.43 -59.60 -62.46
C ALA A 33 0.82 -60.41 -62.07
N ASP A 34 0.78 -61.72 -62.36
CA ASP A 34 1.92 -62.61 -62.29
C ASP A 34 2.38 -62.88 -63.74
N PHE A 35 3.60 -62.47 -64.07
CA PHE A 35 4.05 -62.38 -65.47
C PHE A 35 5.06 -63.48 -65.82
N GLU A 36 4.77 -64.72 -65.42
CA GLU A 36 5.51 -65.87 -65.96
C GLU A 36 5.12 -66.16 -67.42
N GLU A 37 3.98 -65.65 -67.92
CA GLU A 37 3.58 -65.73 -69.32
C GLU A 37 3.24 -64.34 -69.90
N LYS A 38 3.72 -64.07 -71.13
CA LYS A 38 3.52 -62.79 -71.82
C LYS A 38 2.02 -62.54 -72.03
N CYS A 39 1.49 -61.48 -71.42
CA CYS A 39 0.09 -61.09 -71.57
C CYS A 39 -0.20 -60.71 -73.04
N GLU A 40 -0.87 -61.59 -73.78
CA GLU A 40 -1.16 -61.42 -75.22
C GLU A 40 -2.06 -60.20 -75.52
N ASN A 41 -2.91 -59.80 -74.57
CA ASN A 41 -3.86 -58.69 -74.70
C ASN A 41 -3.38 -57.38 -74.04
N LEU A 42 -2.07 -57.21 -73.89
CA LEU A 42 -1.50 -56.02 -73.28
C LEU A 42 -1.57 -54.81 -74.23
N GLN A 43 -2.33 -53.79 -73.86
CA GLN A 43 -2.25 -52.47 -74.49
C GLN A 43 -1.59 -51.48 -73.54
N ILE A 44 -0.49 -50.90 -73.99
CA ILE A 44 0.31 -49.92 -73.25
C ILE A 44 -0.19 -48.52 -73.61
N ASP A 45 -0.55 -47.75 -72.60
CA ASP A 45 -0.76 -46.32 -72.71
C ASP A 45 0.60 -45.62 -72.81
N HIS A 46 0.90 -45.11 -74.01
CA HIS A 46 2.10 -44.32 -74.27
C HIS A 46 1.95 -42.84 -73.90
N SER A 47 0.75 -42.38 -73.52
CA SER A 47 0.51 -41.01 -73.05
C SER A 47 0.88 -40.81 -71.57
N VAL A 48 1.01 -41.91 -70.80
CA VAL A 48 1.44 -41.86 -69.41
C VAL A 48 2.95 -41.64 -69.35
N GLN A 49 3.36 -40.37 -69.23
CA GLN A 49 4.74 -40.01 -68.87
C GLN A 49 4.98 -40.33 -67.40
N ILE A 50 5.76 -41.36 -67.12
CA ILE A 50 6.26 -41.62 -65.77
C ILE A 50 7.52 -40.77 -65.62
N THR A 51 7.35 -39.55 -65.12
CA THR A 51 8.48 -38.72 -64.70
C THR A 51 9.31 -39.52 -63.69
N PRO A 52 10.63 -39.70 -63.89
CA PRO A 52 11.50 -40.18 -62.83
C PRO A 52 11.31 -39.23 -61.66
N LYS A 53 10.79 -39.72 -60.53
CA LYS A 53 10.76 -38.90 -59.32
C LYS A 53 12.21 -38.49 -59.02
N GLU A 54 12.52 -37.21 -59.16
CA GLU A 54 13.72 -36.56 -58.63
C GLU A 54 13.79 -36.67 -57.10
N ASP A 55 12.74 -37.16 -56.44
CA ASP A 55 12.65 -37.36 -54.99
C ASP A 55 13.03 -38.79 -54.55
N ILE A 56 14.12 -39.37 -55.07
CA ILE A 56 14.77 -40.47 -54.34
C ILE A 56 15.72 -39.80 -53.35
N PRO A 57 15.52 -39.94 -52.02
CA PRO A 57 16.44 -39.37 -51.05
C PRO A 57 17.86 -39.88 -51.35
N PRO A 58 18.89 -39.01 -51.33
CA PRO A 58 20.27 -39.44 -51.52
C PRO A 58 20.59 -40.54 -50.50
N LEU A 59 21.28 -41.59 -50.94
CA LEU A 59 21.70 -42.66 -50.04
C LEU A 59 22.57 -42.08 -48.91
N PRO A 60 22.59 -42.66 -47.69
CA PRO A 60 23.28 -42.07 -46.53
C PRO A 60 24.75 -41.71 -46.74
N HIS A 61 25.43 -42.40 -47.67
CA HIS A 61 26.84 -42.15 -48.02
C HIS A 61 27.04 -40.98 -49.01
N GLN A 62 25.98 -40.50 -49.65
CA GLN A 62 26.00 -39.38 -50.60
C GLN A 62 25.70 -38.03 -49.93
N ILE A 63 25.27 -38.03 -48.67
CA ILE A 63 24.96 -36.82 -47.92
C ILE A 63 26.28 -36.18 -47.44
N PRO A 64 26.62 -34.96 -47.87
CA PRO A 64 27.84 -34.30 -47.42
C PRO A 64 27.81 -34.05 -45.91
N LYS A 65 28.82 -34.54 -45.19
CA LYS A 65 28.92 -34.42 -43.72
C LYS A 65 29.34 -33.02 -43.24
N VAL A 66 29.88 -32.20 -44.13
CA VAL A 66 30.41 -30.85 -43.82
C VAL A 66 29.94 -29.88 -44.91
N ILE A 67 29.34 -28.76 -44.50
CA ILE A 67 28.87 -27.68 -45.39
C ILE A 67 30.05 -26.75 -45.67
N LYS A 68 30.27 -26.36 -46.94
CA LYS A 68 31.31 -25.39 -47.31
C LYS A 68 30.93 -23.98 -46.83
N ASN A 69 31.93 -23.14 -46.57
CA ASN A 69 31.70 -21.76 -46.13
C ASN A 69 30.83 -20.95 -47.10
N GLU A 70 30.96 -21.16 -48.41
CA GLU A 70 30.17 -20.48 -49.45
C GLU A 70 28.67 -20.81 -49.35
N ASP A 71 28.31 -22.09 -49.13
CA ASP A 71 26.92 -22.51 -48.97
C ASP A 71 26.34 -22.05 -47.62
N LEU A 72 27.21 -21.91 -46.61
CA LEU A 72 26.83 -21.37 -45.31
C LEU A 72 26.54 -19.86 -45.36
N VAL A 73 27.23 -19.10 -46.24
CA VAL A 73 26.91 -17.69 -46.52
C VAL A 73 25.53 -17.56 -47.15
N LYS A 74 25.16 -18.38 -48.14
CA LYS A 74 23.81 -18.39 -48.74
C LYS A 74 22.72 -18.64 -47.70
N LEU A 75 22.94 -19.59 -46.79
CA LEU A 75 22.01 -19.84 -45.69
C LEU A 75 21.90 -18.67 -44.71
N LYS A 76 22.94 -17.84 -44.59
CA LYS A 76 22.96 -16.64 -43.73
C LYS A 76 22.24 -15.46 -44.36
N GLU A 77 22.25 -15.32 -45.67
CA GLU A 77 21.53 -14.27 -46.39
C GLU A 77 20.01 -14.31 -46.14
N HIS A 78 19.46 -15.50 -45.90
CA HIS A 78 18.04 -15.70 -45.60
C HIS A 78 17.69 -15.71 -44.10
N GLN A 79 18.64 -15.36 -43.24
CA GLN A 79 18.41 -15.26 -41.79
C GLN A 79 17.88 -13.90 -41.43
N ASP A 80 16.90 -13.88 -40.53
CA ASP A 80 16.34 -12.64 -40.03
C ASP A 80 16.24 -12.69 -38.51
N PHE A 81 17.02 -11.83 -37.87
CA PHE A 81 17.09 -11.79 -36.41
C PHE A 81 15.87 -11.09 -35.80
N TYR A 82 15.29 -10.11 -36.49
CA TYR A 82 14.11 -9.40 -36.03
C TYR A 82 12.90 -10.35 -35.99
N TYR A 83 12.69 -11.14 -37.05
CA TYR A 83 11.60 -12.12 -37.06
C TYR A 83 11.77 -13.22 -36.02
N ALA A 84 13.02 -13.65 -35.76
CA ALA A 84 13.28 -14.57 -34.66
C ALA A 84 12.85 -14.00 -33.29
N ILE A 85 13.13 -12.72 -33.02
CA ILE A 85 12.71 -12.06 -31.78
C ILE A 85 11.19 -12.06 -31.67
N VAL A 86 10.49 -11.60 -32.71
CA VAL A 86 9.02 -11.53 -32.71
C VAL A 86 8.42 -12.93 -32.52
N GLY A 87 8.88 -13.91 -33.29
CA GLY A 87 8.41 -15.29 -33.19
C GLY A 87 8.67 -15.93 -31.82
N GLY A 88 9.86 -15.73 -31.27
CA GLY A 88 10.24 -16.23 -29.94
C GLY A 88 9.41 -15.60 -28.82
N ALA A 89 9.23 -14.27 -28.85
CA ALA A 89 8.42 -13.55 -27.88
C ALA A 89 6.95 -14.04 -27.88
N LEU A 90 6.34 -14.16 -29.06
CA LEU A 90 4.95 -14.63 -29.17
C LEU A 90 4.79 -16.07 -28.68
N ALA A 91 5.68 -16.95 -29.11
CA ALA A 91 5.67 -18.35 -28.69
C ALA A 91 5.85 -18.48 -27.17
N SER A 92 6.68 -17.63 -26.56
CA SER A 92 6.86 -17.61 -25.10
C SER A 92 5.61 -17.16 -24.36
N ILE A 93 4.90 -16.12 -24.85
CA ILE A 93 3.66 -15.61 -24.25
C ILE A 93 2.52 -16.63 -24.41
N VAL A 94 2.33 -17.16 -25.62
CA VAL A 94 1.29 -18.17 -25.89
C VAL A 94 1.54 -19.44 -25.09
N GLY A 95 2.81 -19.88 -25.02
CA GLY A 95 3.22 -21.01 -24.18
C GLY A 95 2.95 -20.77 -22.70
N ALA A 96 3.25 -19.58 -22.19
CA ALA A 96 2.97 -19.18 -20.81
C ALA A 96 1.47 -19.18 -20.49
N ILE A 97 0.63 -18.64 -21.38
CA ILE A 97 -0.83 -18.62 -21.21
C ILE A 97 -1.39 -20.05 -21.22
N LEU A 98 -0.97 -20.88 -22.17
CA LEU A 98 -1.40 -22.29 -22.22
C LEU A 98 -0.96 -23.05 -20.96
N TRP A 99 0.26 -22.82 -20.50
CA TRP A 99 0.75 -23.41 -19.25
C TRP A 99 -0.12 -22.97 -18.05
N ALA A 100 -0.40 -21.67 -17.92
CA ALA A 100 -1.26 -21.16 -16.85
C ALA A 100 -2.67 -21.76 -16.89
N LEU A 101 -3.30 -21.81 -18.07
CA LEU A 101 -4.63 -22.40 -18.24
C LEU A 101 -4.67 -23.87 -17.82
N ILE A 102 -3.67 -24.66 -18.21
CA ILE A 102 -3.57 -26.08 -17.81
C ILE A 102 -3.35 -26.19 -16.31
N THR A 103 -2.45 -25.38 -15.74
CA THR A 103 -2.11 -25.41 -14.31
C THR A 103 -3.32 -25.08 -13.44
N VAL A 104 -4.05 -24.02 -13.79
CA VAL A 104 -5.25 -23.58 -13.06
C VAL A 104 -6.40 -24.58 -13.23
N SER A 105 -6.61 -25.11 -14.44
CA SER A 105 -7.70 -26.07 -14.67
C SER A 105 -7.46 -27.45 -14.05
N THR A 106 -6.20 -27.87 -13.91
CA THR A 106 -5.85 -29.13 -13.26
C THR A 106 -5.59 -28.99 -11.76
N ASN A 107 -5.52 -27.75 -11.26
CA ASN A 107 -5.15 -27.43 -9.88
C ASN A 107 -3.80 -28.04 -9.44
N THR A 108 -2.89 -28.26 -10.40
CA THR A 108 -1.57 -28.85 -10.15
C THR A 108 -0.50 -28.09 -10.92
N GLN A 109 0.58 -27.70 -10.22
CA GLN A 109 1.72 -27.05 -10.86
C GLN A 109 2.66 -28.09 -11.46
N ILE A 110 2.59 -28.22 -12.78
CA ILE A 110 3.31 -29.25 -13.52
C ILE A 110 4.63 -28.69 -14.07
N GLY A 111 5.74 -28.91 -13.33
CA GLY A 111 7.06 -28.35 -13.68
C GLY A 111 7.63 -28.76 -15.06
N TYR A 112 7.26 -29.94 -15.59
CA TYR A 112 7.75 -30.38 -16.91
C TYR A 112 7.12 -29.63 -18.10
N MET A 113 6.10 -28.80 -17.87
CA MET A 113 5.55 -27.92 -18.92
C MET A 113 6.57 -26.92 -19.46
N ALA A 114 7.57 -26.55 -18.65
CA ALA A 114 8.70 -25.73 -19.07
C ALA A 114 9.44 -26.35 -20.28
N ILE A 115 9.55 -27.68 -20.36
CA ILE A 115 10.18 -28.37 -21.50
C ILE A 115 9.39 -28.10 -22.79
N GLY A 116 8.05 -28.13 -22.70
CA GLY A 116 7.16 -27.81 -23.82
C GLY A 116 7.36 -26.37 -24.32
N ILE A 117 7.52 -25.41 -23.40
CA ILE A 117 7.84 -24.02 -23.74
C ILE A 117 9.20 -23.93 -24.45
N GLY A 118 10.21 -24.62 -23.93
CA GLY A 118 11.52 -24.78 -24.56
C GLY A 118 11.41 -25.15 -26.04
N ILE A 119 10.72 -26.26 -26.30
CA ILE A 119 10.52 -26.81 -27.64
C ILE A 119 9.75 -25.81 -28.55
N ILE A 120 8.61 -25.29 -28.09
CA ILE A 120 7.73 -24.41 -28.88
C ILE A 120 8.47 -23.11 -29.26
N VAL A 121 9.15 -22.49 -28.30
CA VAL A 121 9.93 -21.25 -28.53
C VAL A 121 11.08 -21.51 -29.51
N GLY A 122 11.81 -22.61 -29.34
CA GLY A 122 12.89 -22.99 -30.25
C GLY A 122 12.38 -23.20 -31.68
N PHE A 123 11.29 -23.95 -31.85
CA PHE A 123 10.67 -24.12 -33.18
C PHE A 123 10.18 -22.81 -33.79
N ALA A 124 9.61 -21.90 -33.00
CA ALA A 124 9.18 -20.60 -33.48
C ALA A 124 10.37 -19.76 -33.97
N ILE A 125 11.43 -19.65 -33.18
CA ILE A 125 12.65 -18.92 -33.56
C ILE A 125 13.28 -19.52 -34.82
N ARG A 126 13.30 -20.84 -34.93
CA ARG A 126 13.74 -21.53 -36.13
C ARG A 126 12.87 -21.18 -37.34
N TYR A 127 11.55 -21.22 -37.18
CA TYR A 127 10.59 -20.98 -38.25
C TYR A 127 10.68 -19.54 -38.78
N PHE A 128 10.63 -18.56 -37.87
CA PHE A 128 10.64 -17.14 -38.20
C PHE A 128 12.03 -16.62 -38.55
N GLY A 129 13.08 -17.09 -37.87
CA GLY A 129 14.44 -16.62 -38.08
C GLY A 129 15.23 -17.33 -39.17
N ALA A 130 14.98 -18.63 -39.40
CA ALA A 130 15.83 -19.54 -40.19
C ALA A 130 17.34 -19.48 -39.84
N GLY A 131 17.66 -19.12 -38.59
CA GLY A 131 19.03 -18.93 -38.13
C GLY A 131 19.89 -20.19 -38.12
N VAL A 132 21.14 -20.07 -38.58
CA VAL A 132 22.22 -21.06 -38.33
C VAL A 132 23.27 -20.54 -37.35
N ASP A 133 23.30 -19.23 -37.10
CA ASP A 133 24.25 -18.63 -36.15
C ASP A 133 23.86 -18.93 -34.69
N LYS A 134 24.88 -19.04 -33.83
CA LYS A 134 24.73 -19.29 -32.39
C LYS A 134 23.80 -18.31 -31.67
N LYS A 135 23.70 -17.06 -32.16
CA LYS A 135 22.82 -16.02 -31.60
C LYS A 135 21.35 -16.43 -31.59
N PHE A 136 20.89 -17.25 -32.54
CA PHE A 136 19.51 -17.73 -32.56
C PHE A 136 19.25 -18.79 -31.48
N GLY A 137 20.22 -19.66 -31.21
CA GLY A 137 20.16 -20.58 -30.08
C GLY A 137 20.11 -19.83 -28.75
N LEU A 138 20.98 -18.84 -28.56
CA LEU A 138 20.96 -18.01 -27.34
C LEU A 138 19.61 -17.31 -27.15
N LEU A 139 19.05 -16.79 -28.24
CA LEU A 139 17.73 -16.17 -28.24
C LEU A 139 16.63 -17.17 -27.84
N GLY A 140 16.71 -18.42 -28.31
CA GLY A 140 15.81 -19.50 -27.92
C GLY A 140 15.88 -19.81 -26.45
N GLY A 141 17.09 -20.01 -25.91
CA GLY A 141 17.26 -20.22 -24.48
C GLY A 141 16.68 -19.08 -23.64
N LEU A 142 16.93 -17.84 -24.05
CA LEU A 142 16.45 -16.64 -23.34
C LEU A 142 14.92 -16.53 -23.35
N PHE A 143 14.26 -16.68 -24.50
CA PHE A 143 12.80 -16.62 -24.57
C PHE A 143 12.12 -17.83 -23.94
N SER A 144 12.77 -19.00 -23.92
CA SER A 144 12.27 -20.16 -23.19
C SER A 144 12.26 -19.90 -21.68
N LEU A 145 13.34 -19.33 -21.14
CA LEU A 145 13.38 -18.90 -19.74
C LEU A 145 12.30 -17.84 -19.44
N PHE A 146 12.18 -16.83 -20.30
CA PHE A 146 11.17 -15.78 -20.15
C PHE A 146 9.75 -16.36 -20.13
N GLY A 147 9.42 -17.24 -21.08
CA GLY A 147 8.13 -17.92 -21.13
C GLY A 147 7.87 -18.79 -19.89
N CYS A 148 8.92 -19.41 -19.33
CA CYS A 148 8.76 -20.19 -18.12
C CYS A 148 8.42 -19.31 -16.91
N VAL A 149 9.17 -18.23 -16.69
CA VAL A 149 8.90 -17.27 -15.61
C VAL A 149 7.49 -16.69 -15.73
N LEU A 150 7.10 -16.30 -16.95
CA LEU A 150 5.79 -15.73 -17.22
C LEU A 150 4.65 -16.73 -17.01
N GLY A 151 4.86 -18.01 -17.34
CA GLY A 151 3.86 -19.06 -17.14
C GLY A 151 3.60 -19.34 -15.67
N ASN A 152 4.64 -19.33 -14.82
CA ASN A 152 4.44 -19.43 -13.37
C ASN A 152 3.66 -18.21 -12.86
N PHE A 153 4.07 -17.00 -13.25
CA PHE A 153 3.38 -15.76 -12.89
C PHE A 153 1.88 -15.77 -13.23
N PHE A 154 1.53 -16.14 -14.47
CA PHE A 154 0.13 -16.23 -14.89
C PHE A 154 -0.64 -17.34 -14.17
N SER A 155 0.03 -18.43 -13.78
CA SER A 155 -0.59 -19.49 -12.98
C SER A 155 -0.99 -18.97 -11.60
N GLN A 156 -0.13 -18.17 -10.95
CA GLN A 156 -0.44 -17.54 -9.65
C GLN A 156 -1.62 -16.58 -9.76
N ILE A 157 -1.64 -15.73 -10.80
CA ILE A 157 -2.78 -14.84 -11.06
C ILE A 157 -4.07 -15.65 -11.22
N GLY A 158 -4.02 -16.77 -11.94
CA GLY A 158 -5.20 -17.62 -12.13
C GLY A 158 -5.66 -18.34 -10.87
N PHE A 159 -4.74 -18.76 -10.00
CA PHE A 159 -5.10 -19.33 -8.69
C PHE A 159 -5.78 -18.28 -7.80
N ILE A 160 -5.24 -17.06 -7.72
CA ILE A 160 -5.85 -15.96 -6.96
C ILE A 160 -7.22 -15.62 -7.54
N ALA A 161 -7.33 -15.51 -8.87
CA ALA A 161 -8.61 -15.21 -9.53
C ALA A 161 -9.67 -16.29 -9.21
N THR A 162 -9.26 -17.56 -9.16
CA THR A 162 -10.16 -18.67 -8.84
C THR A 162 -10.53 -18.70 -7.36
N ALA A 163 -9.58 -18.44 -6.45
CA ALA A 163 -9.81 -18.41 -5.00
C ALA A 163 -10.75 -17.26 -4.60
N GLU A 164 -10.52 -16.07 -5.15
CA GLU A 164 -11.28 -14.86 -4.81
C GLU A 164 -12.55 -14.67 -5.68
N SER A 165 -12.86 -15.60 -6.58
CA SER A 165 -13.97 -15.48 -7.55
C SER A 165 -13.91 -14.19 -8.39
N MET A 166 -12.70 -13.75 -8.73
CA MET A 166 -12.43 -12.51 -9.46
C MET A 166 -12.06 -12.79 -10.92
N SER A 167 -12.15 -11.76 -11.77
CA SER A 167 -11.58 -11.85 -13.13
C SER A 167 -10.06 -11.75 -13.09
N TYR A 168 -9.37 -12.39 -14.05
CA TYR A 168 -7.91 -12.32 -14.20
C TYR A 168 -7.41 -10.86 -14.31
N LEU A 169 -8.15 -10.01 -15.03
CA LEU A 169 -7.80 -8.62 -15.23
C LEU A 169 -7.92 -7.81 -13.92
N SER A 170 -8.92 -8.15 -13.09
CA SER A 170 -9.09 -7.56 -11.77
C SER A 170 -7.89 -7.86 -10.88
N VAL A 171 -7.47 -9.12 -10.79
CA VAL A 171 -6.27 -9.52 -10.01
C VAL A 171 -5.05 -8.74 -10.49
N PHE A 172 -4.85 -8.61 -11.80
CA PHE A 172 -3.73 -7.86 -12.37
C PHE A 172 -3.69 -6.40 -11.92
N SER A 173 -4.85 -5.76 -11.72
CA SER A 173 -4.94 -4.37 -11.28
C SER A 173 -4.54 -4.15 -9.81
N TYR A 174 -4.54 -5.21 -8.99
CA TYR A 174 -4.12 -5.16 -7.58
C TYR A 174 -2.63 -5.49 -7.40
N LEU A 175 -1.94 -5.94 -8.44
CA LEU A 175 -0.53 -6.32 -8.34
C LEU A 175 0.37 -5.09 -8.33
N ASN A 176 1.09 -4.89 -7.23
CA ASN A 176 2.23 -3.98 -7.15
C ASN A 176 3.57 -4.76 -7.26
N VAL A 177 4.68 -4.03 -7.37
CA VAL A 177 6.01 -4.65 -7.58
C VAL A 177 6.42 -5.56 -6.42
N ASP A 178 6.02 -5.24 -5.20
CA ASP A 178 6.42 -6.01 -4.02
C ASP A 178 5.59 -7.29 -3.88
N LEU A 179 4.28 -7.23 -4.12
CA LEU A 179 3.41 -8.40 -4.18
C LEU A 179 3.81 -9.35 -5.31
N ILE A 180 4.24 -8.82 -6.47
CA ILE A 180 4.76 -9.65 -7.56
C ILE A 180 6.01 -10.41 -7.10
N LYS A 181 6.93 -9.76 -6.37
CA LYS A 181 8.13 -10.43 -5.84
C LYS A 181 7.72 -11.54 -4.87
N GLU A 182 6.85 -11.24 -3.91
CA GLU A 182 6.38 -12.23 -2.92
C GLU A 182 5.70 -13.43 -3.60
N LEU A 183 4.80 -13.20 -4.55
CA LEU A 183 4.14 -14.26 -5.31
C LEU A 183 5.15 -15.11 -6.09
N MET A 184 6.11 -14.47 -6.76
CA MET A 184 7.12 -15.16 -7.55
C MET A 184 8.11 -15.95 -6.69
N PHE A 185 8.52 -15.44 -5.53
CA PHE A 185 9.39 -16.16 -4.60
C PHE A 185 8.65 -17.27 -3.85
N GLY A 186 7.42 -17.02 -3.40
CA GLY A 186 6.62 -17.98 -2.66
C GLY A 186 6.17 -19.17 -3.50
N SER A 187 5.98 -18.98 -4.81
CA SER A 187 5.61 -20.04 -5.75
C SER A 187 6.79 -20.79 -6.37
N PHE A 188 8.03 -20.38 -6.07
CA PHE A 188 9.22 -20.97 -6.68
C PHE A 188 9.64 -22.26 -5.96
N HIS A 189 9.67 -23.38 -6.68
CA HIS A 189 10.16 -24.65 -6.15
C HIS A 189 11.58 -24.93 -6.63
N PRO A 190 12.49 -25.50 -5.81
CA PRO A 190 13.86 -25.81 -6.24
C PRO A 190 13.96 -26.68 -7.52
N MET A 191 12.95 -27.51 -7.78
CA MET A 191 12.85 -28.31 -9.00
C MET A 191 12.60 -27.48 -10.27
N ASP A 192 12.07 -26.27 -10.15
CA ASP A 192 11.85 -25.38 -11.30
C ASP A 192 13.17 -25.00 -11.96
N VAL A 193 14.26 -24.88 -11.18
CA VAL A 193 15.62 -24.65 -11.72
C VAL A 193 16.01 -25.74 -12.72
N LEU A 194 15.74 -27.00 -12.40
CA LEU A 194 16.05 -28.13 -13.28
C LEU A 194 15.25 -28.04 -14.58
N PHE A 195 13.94 -27.87 -14.48
CA PHE A 195 13.07 -27.83 -15.65
C PHE A 195 13.29 -26.59 -16.51
N TYR A 196 13.60 -25.45 -15.91
CA TYR A 196 13.96 -24.23 -16.64
C TYR A 196 15.31 -24.40 -17.34
N GLY A 197 16.28 -25.08 -16.71
CA GLY A 197 17.52 -25.46 -17.36
C GLY A 197 17.31 -26.34 -18.60
N ILE A 198 16.43 -27.35 -18.50
CA ILE A 198 16.05 -28.20 -19.64
C ILE A 198 15.33 -27.37 -20.71
N ALA A 199 14.42 -26.48 -20.32
CA ALA A 199 13.69 -25.60 -21.24
C ALA A 199 14.64 -24.68 -22.02
N ILE A 200 15.63 -24.07 -21.35
CA ILE A 200 16.67 -23.26 -21.97
C ILE A 200 17.46 -24.09 -22.99
N TYR A 201 17.85 -25.31 -22.60
CA TYR A 201 18.61 -26.20 -23.48
C TYR A 201 17.82 -26.61 -24.72
N GLU A 202 16.56 -27.03 -24.56
CA GLU A 202 15.72 -27.40 -25.70
C GLU A 202 15.39 -26.17 -26.58
N GLY A 203 15.12 -25.01 -25.97
CA GLY A 203 14.97 -23.75 -26.69
C GLY A 203 16.20 -23.41 -27.54
N TYR A 204 17.39 -23.54 -26.96
CA TYR A 204 18.65 -23.34 -27.68
C TYR A 204 18.80 -24.33 -28.84
N LYS A 205 18.60 -25.62 -28.57
CA LYS A 205 18.79 -26.70 -29.54
C LYS A 205 17.80 -26.66 -30.71
N PHE A 206 16.53 -26.37 -30.46
CA PHE A 206 15.49 -26.35 -31.50
C PHE A 206 15.46 -25.07 -32.33
N SER A 207 16.13 -24.00 -31.88
CA SER A 207 16.23 -22.71 -32.60
C SER A 207 17.02 -22.77 -33.90
N PHE A 208 17.86 -23.78 -34.10
CA PHE A 208 18.69 -23.90 -35.28
C PHE A 208 17.93 -24.48 -36.47
N ARG A 209 18.15 -23.88 -37.64
CA ARG A 209 17.65 -24.40 -38.91
C ARG A 209 18.19 -25.81 -39.17
N GLN A 210 17.30 -26.77 -39.42
CA GLN A 210 17.68 -28.08 -39.99
C GLN A 210 17.28 -28.13 -41.46
N LEU A 211 18.16 -28.70 -42.27
CA LEU A 211 17.96 -28.96 -43.69
C LEU A 211 17.65 -30.45 -43.88
N SER A 212 16.68 -30.77 -44.74
CA SER A 212 16.47 -32.17 -45.13
C SER A 212 17.66 -32.67 -45.96
N PRO A 213 17.92 -33.99 -46.00
CA PRO A 213 18.98 -34.56 -46.85
C PRO A 213 18.87 -34.14 -48.32
N ILE A 214 17.64 -33.99 -48.83
CA ILE A 214 17.36 -33.55 -50.20
C ILE A 214 17.71 -32.07 -50.38
N GLN A 215 17.30 -31.21 -49.44
CA GLN A 215 17.64 -29.78 -49.47
C GLN A 215 19.15 -29.55 -49.35
N LEU A 216 19.83 -30.36 -48.54
CA LEU A 216 21.28 -30.30 -48.39
C LEU A 216 22.01 -30.72 -49.67
N ASP A 217 21.58 -31.79 -50.32
CA ASP A 217 22.10 -32.21 -51.62
C ASP A 217 21.84 -31.17 -52.72
N GLN A 218 20.65 -30.59 -52.75
CA GLN A 218 20.30 -29.51 -53.68
C GLN A 218 21.07 -28.21 -53.43
N LEU A 219 21.34 -27.88 -52.16
CA LEU A 219 22.16 -26.72 -51.77
C LEU A 219 23.59 -26.87 -52.29
N VAL A 220 24.21 -28.03 -52.03
CA VAL A 220 25.59 -28.32 -52.45
C VAL A 220 25.72 -28.42 -53.98
N LYS A 221 24.65 -28.83 -54.68
CA LYS A 221 24.58 -28.82 -56.16
C LYS A 221 24.20 -27.46 -56.76
N GLY A 222 24.00 -26.42 -55.93
CA GLY A 222 23.64 -25.07 -56.38
C GLY A 222 22.22 -24.94 -56.95
N LYS A 223 21.34 -25.93 -56.75
CA LYS A 223 19.94 -25.91 -57.20
C LYS A 223 18.98 -25.33 -56.18
N TYR A 224 19.44 -25.09 -54.96
CA TYR A 224 18.69 -24.48 -53.87
C TYR A 224 19.51 -23.33 -53.30
N ASP A 225 18.88 -22.17 -53.13
CA ASP A 225 19.51 -20.92 -52.66
C ASP A 225 19.46 -20.76 -51.13
N GLY A 226 18.77 -21.66 -50.43
CA GLY A 226 18.59 -21.55 -48.99
C GLY A 226 17.37 -20.73 -48.58
N THR A 227 16.44 -20.43 -49.48
CA THR A 227 15.15 -19.79 -49.16
C THR A 227 14.29 -20.67 -48.23
N PRO A 228 13.86 -20.18 -47.06
CA PRO A 228 13.02 -20.95 -46.15
C PRO A 228 11.59 -21.10 -46.69
N VAL A 229 10.97 -22.26 -46.45
CA VAL A 229 9.65 -22.67 -46.99
C VAL A 229 8.54 -21.62 -46.78
N TYR A 230 8.63 -20.83 -45.71
CA TYR A 230 7.60 -19.87 -45.29
C TYR A 230 8.04 -18.41 -45.39
N GLN A 231 9.04 -18.10 -46.22
CA GLN A 231 9.61 -16.74 -46.32
C GLN A 231 8.55 -15.65 -46.58
N LYS A 232 7.55 -15.92 -47.43
CA LYS A 232 6.47 -14.97 -47.76
C LYS A 232 5.49 -14.69 -46.62
N LEU A 233 5.44 -15.57 -45.62
CA LEU A 233 4.53 -15.46 -44.48
C LEU A 233 5.15 -14.73 -43.29
N ARG A 234 6.48 -14.54 -43.26
CA ARG A 234 7.20 -13.92 -42.13
C ARG A 234 6.77 -12.48 -41.85
N MET A 235 6.80 -11.65 -42.90
CA MET A 235 6.40 -10.24 -42.84
C MET A 235 4.97 -10.09 -42.28
N PRO A 236 3.91 -10.66 -42.91
CA PRO A 236 2.54 -10.43 -42.45
C PRO A 236 2.29 -10.95 -41.04
N LEU A 237 2.82 -12.13 -40.67
CA LEU A 237 2.65 -12.67 -39.32
C LEU A 237 3.31 -11.76 -38.27
N ALA A 238 4.53 -11.33 -38.51
CA ALA A 238 5.22 -10.45 -37.58
C ALA A 238 4.54 -9.09 -37.45
N THR A 239 4.08 -8.48 -38.55
CA THR A 239 3.38 -7.20 -38.49
C THR A 239 2.07 -7.32 -37.70
N VAL A 240 1.26 -8.35 -37.98
CA VAL A 240 0.01 -8.60 -37.24
C VAL A 240 0.29 -8.79 -35.76
N SER A 241 1.31 -9.58 -35.42
CA SER A 241 1.67 -9.82 -34.04
C SER A 241 2.21 -8.58 -33.31
N THR A 242 3.03 -7.75 -33.97
CA THR A 242 3.48 -6.48 -33.39
C THR A 242 2.30 -5.54 -33.14
N VAL A 243 1.33 -5.46 -34.07
CA VAL A 243 0.11 -4.66 -33.87
C VAL A 243 -0.71 -5.17 -32.69
N ILE A 244 -0.90 -6.49 -32.57
CA ILE A 244 -1.62 -7.09 -31.43
C ILE A 244 -0.94 -6.72 -30.11
N VAL A 245 0.39 -6.83 -30.02
CA VAL A 245 1.14 -6.45 -28.82
C VAL A 245 0.97 -4.97 -28.52
N LEU A 246 1.11 -4.09 -29.53
CA LEU A 246 0.97 -2.64 -29.36
C LEU A 246 -0.43 -2.24 -28.87
N VAL A 247 -1.48 -2.81 -29.46
CA VAL A 247 -2.86 -2.59 -29.04
C VAL A 247 -3.05 -3.06 -27.59
N PHE A 248 -2.57 -4.27 -27.26
CA PHE A 248 -2.68 -4.81 -25.91
C PHE A 248 -1.92 -3.95 -24.88
N THR A 249 -0.70 -3.51 -25.19
CA THR A 249 0.07 -2.59 -24.32
C THR A 249 -0.60 -1.24 -24.17
N TYR A 250 -1.24 -0.71 -25.22
CA TYR A 250 -1.99 0.55 -25.13
C TYR A 250 -3.15 0.42 -24.14
N PHE A 251 -3.92 -0.67 -24.19
CA PHE A 251 -5.01 -0.90 -23.24
C PHE A 251 -4.53 -1.06 -21.79
N ILE A 252 -3.35 -1.66 -21.56
CA ILE A 252 -2.75 -1.76 -20.22
C ILE A 252 -2.30 -0.37 -19.73
N LEU A 253 -1.67 0.41 -20.61
CA LEU A 253 -1.10 1.72 -20.26
C LEU A 253 -2.15 2.83 -20.15
N SER A 254 -3.26 2.73 -20.88
CA SER A 254 -4.31 3.76 -20.88
C SER A 254 -5.05 3.88 -19.55
N GLY A 255 -4.87 2.91 -18.64
CA GLY A 255 -5.55 2.87 -17.36
C GLY A 255 -7.06 2.68 -17.49
N TYR A 256 -7.71 2.25 -16.43
CA TYR A 256 -9.15 2.20 -16.36
C TYR A 256 -9.70 3.62 -16.17
N SER A 257 -10.74 3.95 -16.94
CA SER A 257 -11.54 5.15 -16.72
C SER A 257 -13.02 4.77 -16.70
N GLY A 258 -13.71 5.15 -15.64
CA GLY A 258 -15.12 4.87 -15.43
C GLY A 258 -15.49 4.75 -13.96
N HIS A 259 -16.77 4.48 -13.73
CA HIS A 259 -17.34 4.34 -12.41
C HIS A 259 -16.87 3.04 -11.73
N LYS A 260 -16.34 3.17 -10.51
CA LYS A 260 -15.83 2.05 -9.72
C LYS A 260 -16.48 2.05 -8.34
N PHE A 261 -16.76 0.85 -7.84
CA PHE A 261 -17.23 0.64 -6.48
C PHE A 261 -16.40 -0.44 -5.80
N TYR A 262 -16.21 -0.29 -4.49
CA TYR A 262 -15.52 -1.21 -3.61
C TYR A 262 -16.49 -1.71 -2.55
N LYS A 263 -16.29 -2.94 -2.11
CA LYS A 263 -17.12 -3.60 -1.12
C LYS A 263 -16.27 -4.11 0.03
N TYR A 264 -16.87 -4.20 1.21
CA TYR A 264 -16.29 -4.90 2.34
C TYR A 264 -16.21 -6.41 2.07
N GLU A 265 -15.40 -7.14 2.84
CA GLU A 265 -15.31 -8.61 2.78
C GLU A 265 -16.67 -9.29 2.95
N THR A 266 -17.56 -8.65 3.73
CA THR A 266 -18.94 -9.08 3.99
C THR A 266 -19.91 -8.80 2.83
N GLY A 267 -19.49 -8.02 1.82
CA GLY A 267 -20.21 -7.79 0.56
C GLY A 267 -20.98 -6.48 0.45
N GLU A 268 -21.09 -5.70 1.52
CA GLU A 268 -21.72 -4.37 1.54
C GLU A 268 -20.84 -3.32 0.86
N MET A 269 -21.46 -2.23 0.41
CA MET A 269 -20.74 -1.14 -0.25
C MET A 269 -19.78 -0.45 0.73
N MET A 270 -18.53 -0.25 0.32
CA MET A 270 -17.51 0.46 1.09
C MET A 270 -17.26 1.85 0.51
N SER A 271 -17.16 1.95 -0.81
CA SER A 271 -16.99 3.23 -1.50
C SER A 271 -17.36 3.15 -2.96
N GLU A 272 -17.70 4.29 -3.56
CA GLU A 272 -17.94 4.42 -4.99
C GLU A 272 -17.52 5.80 -5.51
N GLY A 273 -17.15 5.85 -6.79
CA GLY A 273 -16.78 7.09 -7.47
C GLY A 273 -16.22 6.88 -8.87
N GLU A 274 -15.86 7.97 -9.53
CA GLU A 274 -15.22 7.90 -10.85
C GLU A 274 -13.70 7.71 -10.71
N VAL A 275 -13.16 6.89 -11.60
CA VAL A 275 -11.72 6.68 -11.76
C VAL A 275 -11.33 7.17 -13.14
N LYS A 276 -10.19 7.84 -13.26
CA LYS A 276 -9.58 8.26 -14.53
C LYS A 276 -8.10 7.92 -14.51
N ASN A 277 -7.65 7.14 -15.49
CA ASN A 277 -6.27 6.62 -15.55
C ASN A 277 -5.84 5.92 -14.24
N ASN A 278 -6.69 5.07 -13.69
CA ASN A 278 -6.48 4.37 -12.40
C ASN A 278 -6.35 5.27 -11.16
N LYS A 279 -6.74 6.55 -11.23
CA LYS A 279 -6.78 7.45 -10.08
C LYS A 279 -8.18 7.99 -9.85
N GLU A 280 -8.53 8.27 -8.61
CA GLU A 280 -9.79 8.86 -8.20
C GLU A 280 -9.98 10.24 -8.86
N GLU A 281 -11.15 10.48 -9.42
CA GLU A 281 -11.55 11.72 -10.08
C GLU A 281 -13.00 12.04 -9.73
N GLY A 282 -13.32 13.31 -9.48
CA GLY A 282 -14.69 13.73 -9.20
C GLY A 282 -15.20 13.25 -7.84
N LEU A 283 -16.53 13.13 -7.72
CA LEU A 283 -17.18 12.83 -6.44
C LEU A 283 -16.97 11.36 -6.05
N TRP A 284 -16.53 11.17 -4.82
CA TRP A 284 -16.43 9.89 -4.15
C TRP A 284 -17.31 9.87 -2.91
N THR A 285 -17.95 8.74 -2.68
CA THR A 285 -18.79 8.49 -1.51
C THR A 285 -18.28 7.22 -0.82
N TYR A 286 -18.14 7.29 0.50
CA TYR A 286 -17.72 6.21 1.38
C TYR A 286 -18.87 5.84 2.30
N TYR A 287 -18.97 4.57 2.65
CA TYR A 287 -20.08 4.00 3.41
C TYR A 287 -19.56 3.19 4.57
N TYR A 288 -20.28 3.20 5.70
CA TYR A 288 -20.09 2.26 6.79
C TYR A 288 -20.59 0.86 6.41
N LYS A 289 -20.25 -0.15 7.22
CA LYS A 289 -20.67 -1.55 7.00
C LYS A 289 -22.19 -1.74 6.98
N ASP A 290 -22.94 -0.88 7.66
CA ASP A 290 -24.41 -0.90 7.66
C ASP A 290 -25.03 -0.20 6.43
N GLY A 291 -24.20 0.36 5.55
CA GLY A 291 -24.61 1.09 4.35
C GLY A 291 -24.92 2.56 4.58
N THR A 292 -24.79 3.09 5.80
CA THR A 292 -24.90 4.52 6.05
C THR A 292 -23.71 5.26 5.44
N LYS A 293 -23.91 6.51 5.00
CA LYS A 293 -22.84 7.30 4.40
C LYS A 293 -21.83 7.66 5.48
N GLN A 294 -20.55 7.38 5.25
CA GLN A 294 -19.44 7.70 6.13
C GLN A 294 -18.76 9.01 5.72
N ALA A 295 -18.52 9.21 4.43
CA ALA A 295 -17.88 10.42 3.93
C ALA A 295 -18.23 10.68 2.46
N GLU A 296 -18.11 11.93 2.04
CA GLU A 296 -18.18 12.31 0.63
C GLU A 296 -17.26 13.50 0.31
N GLY A 297 -16.73 13.53 -0.90
CA GLY A 297 -15.95 14.65 -1.39
C GLY A 297 -15.33 14.40 -2.75
N ASN A 298 -14.62 15.40 -3.29
CA ASN A 298 -14.06 15.31 -4.64
C ASN A 298 -12.58 14.93 -4.62
N PHE A 299 -12.16 14.22 -5.66
CA PHE A 299 -10.77 13.95 -6.00
C PHE A 299 -10.39 14.59 -7.34
N GLU A 300 -9.13 15.00 -7.45
CA GLU A 300 -8.50 15.35 -8.72
C GLU A 300 -7.17 14.61 -8.81
N LYS A 301 -7.02 13.75 -9.84
CA LYS A 301 -5.80 12.94 -10.05
C LYS A 301 -5.36 12.15 -8.80
N GLY A 302 -6.31 11.60 -8.06
CA GLY A 302 -6.07 10.82 -6.84
C GLY A 302 -5.79 11.64 -5.58
N LYS A 303 -5.91 12.98 -5.63
CA LYS A 303 -5.75 13.84 -4.45
C LYS A 303 -7.10 14.45 -4.06
N ALA A 304 -7.44 14.42 -2.77
CA ALA A 304 -8.65 15.06 -2.27
C ALA A 304 -8.63 16.58 -2.54
N VAL A 305 -9.74 17.12 -3.04
CA VAL A 305 -9.91 18.53 -3.38
C VAL A 305 -11.33 19.02 -3.06
N GLY A 306 -11.45 20.31 -2.79
CA GLY A 306 -12.74 20.96 -2.56
C GLY A 306 -13.39 20.53 -1.25
N SER A 307 -14.71 20.72 -1.15
CA SER A 307 -15.43 20.46 0.09
C SER A 307 -15.62 18.97 0.34
N TRP A 308 -15.41 18.58 1.59
CA TRP A 308 -15.61 17.23 2.08
C TRP A 308 -16.47 17.21 3.34
N LYS A 309 -17.17 16.09 3.53
CA LYS A 309 -18.03 15.83 4.69
C LYS A 309 -17.81 14.42 5.19
N TRP A 310 -17.83 14.26 6.51
CA TRP A 310 -17.87 12.98 7.21
C TRP A 310 -19.10 12.97 8.08
N TYR A 311 -19.64 11.78 8.28
CA TYR A 311 -20.85 11.54 9.04
C TYR A 311 -20.56 10.48 10.10
N TYR A 312 -21.27 10.54 11.21
CA TYR A 312 -21.31 9.47 12.19
C TYR A 312 -22.10 8.26 11.66
N ASP A 313 -21.99 7.12 12.35
CA ASP A 313 -22.77 5.90 12.08
C ASP A 313 -24.28 6.12 12.19
N ASN A 314 -24.71 7.08 13.03
CA ASN A 314 -26.10 7.51 13.12
C ASN A 314 -26.57 8.39 11.94
N GLY A 315 -25.69 8.74 11.00
CA GLY A 315 -25.96 9.57 9.82
C GLY A 315 -25.86 11.09 10.02
N GLU A 316 -25.60 11.56 11.25
CA GLU A 316 -25.40 12.99 11.52
C GLU A 316 -24.03 13.45 11.03
N LEU A 317 -23.92 14.74 10.65
CA LEU A 317 -22.65 15.31 10.18
C LEU A 317 -21.62 15.31 11.33
N GLN A 318 -20.47 14.69 11.11
CA GLN A 318 -19.36 14.61 12.07
C GLN A 318 -18.34 15.71 11.84
N LYS A 319 -17.94 15.93 10.59
CA LYS A 319 -16.89 16.90 10.23
C LYS A 319 -17.11 17.42 8.82
N THR A 320 -16.75 18.66 8.57
CA THR A 320 -16.69 19.20 7.21
C THR A 320 -15.59 20.24 7.07
N GLY A 321 -15.05 20.33 5.86
CA GLY A 321 -14.03 21.33 5.53
C GLY A 321 -13.63 21.20 4.07
N THR A 322 -12.48 21.79 3.73
CA THR A 322 -11.97 21.77 2.36
C THR A 322 -10.60 21.11 2.31
N TYR A 323 -10.37 20.30 1.27
CA TYR A 323 -9.06 19.80 0.91
C TYR A 323 -8.47 20.59 -0.26
N LYS A 324 -7.15 20.73 -0.25
CA LYS A 324 -6.36 21.22 -1.38
C LYS A 324 -5.15 20.32 -1.54
N ASN A 325 -5.05 19.66 -2.69
CA ASN A 325 -3.97 18.72 -3.01
C ASN A 325 -3.80 17.61 -1.95
N GLY A 326 -4.90 17.05 -1.43
CA GLY A 326 -4.88 15.99 -0.42
C GLY A 326 -4.70 16.47 1.03
N MET A 327 -4.53 17.78 1.28
CA MET A 327 -4.32 18.32 2.63
C MET A 327 -5.41 19.29 3.06
N GLU A 328 -5.71 19.30 4.35
CA GLU A 328 -6.77 20.15 4.92
C GLU A 328 -6.42 21.62 4.70
N HIS A 329 -7.39 22.39 4.22
CA HIS A 329 -7.21 23.79 3.89
C HIS A 329 -8.49 24.59 4.16
N GLY A 330 -8.35 25.82 4.66
CA GLY A 330 -9.48 26.65 5.03
C GLY A 330 -10.07 26.25 6.39
N VAL A 331 -11.33 26.61 6.63
CA VAL A 331 -11.99 26.35 7.91
C VAL A 331 -12.55 24.94 7.91
N TRP A 332 -12.24 24.21 8.97
CA TRP A 332 -12.82 22.91 9.29
C TRP A 332 -13.70 23.04 10.52
N ILE A 333 -14.79 22.29 10.52
CA ILE A 333 -15.78 22.28 11.59
C ILE A 333 -16.04 20.83 11.96
N ASN A 334 -15.87 20.52 13.23
CA ASN A 334 -16.27 19.25 13.83
C ASN A 334 -17.59 19.46 14.58
N TYR A 335 -18.39 18.42 14.63
CA TYR A 335 -19.68 18.40 15.31
C TYR A 335 -19.71 17.26 16.32
N TYR A 336 -20.49 17.42 17.39
CA TYR A 336 -20.84 16.33 18.29
C TYR A 336 -21.87 15.39 17.62
N PRO A 337 -22.04 14.15 18.12
CA PRO A 337 -23.09 13.25 17.64
C PRO A 337 -24.51 13.80 17.77
N THR A 338 -24.71 14.82 18.61
CA THR A 338 -25.96 15.57 18.79
C THR A 338 -26.23 16.60 17.68
N GLY A 339 -25.27 16.85 16.78
CA GLY A 339 -25.33 17.85 15.71
C GLY A 339 -24.91 19.26 16.11
N THR A 340 -24.55 19.50 17.37
CA THR A 340 -23.96 20.79 17.80
C THR A 340 -22.51 20.89 17.36
N MET A 341 -22.03 22.10 17.04
CA MET A 341 -20.60 22.29 16.72
C MET A 341 -19.76 21.91 17.93
N ALA A 342 -18.73 21.11 17.73
CA ALA A 342 -17.76 20.75 18.77
C ALA A 342 -16.57 21.70 18.75
N ASP A 343 -16.00 21.92 17.57
CA ASP A 343 -14.93 22.89 17.37
C ASP A 343 -14.87 23.36 15.92
N SER A 344 -14.18 24.47 15.70
CA SER A 344 -13.82 24.94 14.39
C SER A 344 -12.42 25.51 14.39
N ALA A 345 -11.68 25.26 13.31
CA ALA A 345 -10.32 25.70 13.19
C ALA A 345 -9.92 26.01 11.75
N GLY A 346 -9.07 27.03 11.59
CA GLY A 346 -8.41 27.31 10.32
C GLY A 346 -7.25 26.36 10.07
N TYR A 347 -7.16 25.83 8.85
CA TYR A 347 -6.07 24.96 8.41
C TYR A 347 -5.37 25.51 7.16
N VAL A 348 -4.04 25.40 7.14
CA VAL A 348 -3.22 25.64 5.96
C VAL A 348 -2.33 24.42 5.76
N SER A 349 -2.71 23.58 4.80
CA SER A 349 -1.99 22.35 4.46
C SER A 349 -1.86 21.40 5.66
N SER A 350 -3.00 21.04 6.25
CA SER A 350 -3.11 20.15 7.41
C SER A 350 -2.45 20.65 8.69
N ARG A 351 -2.14 21.96 8.78
CA ARG A 351 -1.70 22.61 10.02
C ARG A 351 -2.73 23.63 10.49
N LEU A 352 -3.04 23.61 11.77
CA LEU A 352 -3.81 24.66 12.45
C LEU A 352 -3.10 26.00 12.24
N ASP A 353 -3.77 26.87 11.52
CA ASP A 353 -3.28 28.20 11.17
C ASP A 353 -4.51 29.10 10.97
N GLY A 354 -4.78 29.92 11.98
CA GLY A 354 -5.96 30.77 12.06
C GLY A 354 -6.71 30.64 13.39
N TYR A 355 -7.95 31.11 13.37
CA TYR A 355 -8.80 31.18 14.55
C TYR A 355 -9.36 29.80 14.93
N TYR A 356 -9.36 29.52 16.22
CA TYR A 356 -9.90 28.30 16.81
C TYR A 356 -11.03 28.64 17.78
N LYS A 357 -12.08 27.83 17.75
CA LYS A 357 -13.17 27.86 18.72
C LYS A 357 -13.54 26.44 19.13
N GLN A 358 -13.94 26.30 20.38
CA GLN A 358 -14.49 25.07 20.93
C GLN A 358 -15.81 25.37 21.65
N TRP A 359 -16.78 24.48 21.51
CA TRP A 359 -18.06 24.56 22.19
C TRP A 359 -18.33 23.31 23.02
N SER A 360 -19.27 23.40 23.97
CA SER A 360 -19.77 22.25 24.73
C SER A 360 -20.79 21.45 23.90
N PRO A 361 -21.15 20.21 24.31
CA PRO A 361 -22.24 19.45 23.69
C PRO A 361 -23.58 20.22 23.63
N GLU A 362 -23.82 21.12 24.58
CA GLU A 362 -24.99 22.00 24.67
C GLU A 362 -24.88 23.26 23.78
N GLY A 363 -23.75 23.45 23.09
CA GLY A 363 -23.53 24.54 22.13
C GLY A 363 -22.98 25.84 22.73
N GLN A 364 -22.49 25.81 23.97
CA GLN A 364 -21.91 26.98 24.63
C GLN A 364 -20.43 27.13 24.26
N LEU A 365 -19.96 28.33 23.95
CA LEU A 365 -18.56 28.57 23.66
C LEU A 365 -17.73 28.27 24.91
N MET A 366 -16.73 27.39 24.81
CA MET A 366 -15.87 26.98 25.92
C MET A 366 -14.47 27.57 25.82
N GLN A 367 -13.97 27.76 24.59
CA GLN A 367 -12.62 28.28 24.37
C GLN A 367 -12.51 28.95 23.00
N GLU A 368 -11.69 29.99 22.91
CA GLU A 368 -11.27 30.56 21.63
C GLU A 368 -9.86 31.15 21.69
N GLY A 369 -9.20 31.19 20.52
CA GLY A 369 -7.87 31.77 20.36
C GLY A 369 -7.33 31.59 18.94
N ASN A 370 -6.05 31.86 18.76
CA ASN A 370 -5.39 31.71 17.46
C ASN A 370 -4.29 30.66 17.51
N TYR A 371 -4.12 29.98 16.38
CA TYR A 371 -2.96 29.16 16.08
C TYR A 371 -2.15 29.76 14.93
N ILE A 372 -0.84 29.63 15.01
CA ILE A 372 0.06 29.76 13.87
C ILE A 372 0.88 28.48 13.83
N ARG A 373 0.80 27.73 12.72
CA ARG A 373 1.55 26.48 12.51
C ARG A 373 1.46 25.51 13.70
N ASN A 374 0.25 25.16 14.11
CA ASN A 374 -0.06 24.28 15.25
C ASN A 374 0.33 24.81 16.64
N LYS A 375 0.81 26.05 16.77
CA LYS A 375 1.16 26.66 18.06
C LYS A 375 0.17 27.75 18.45
N GLN A 376 -0.29 27.73 19.70
CA GLN A 376 -1.15 28.77 20.24
C GLN A 376 -0.41 30.10 20.27
N VAL A 377 -1.07 31.17 19.81
CA VAL A 377 -0.52 32.52 19.81
C VAL A 377 -1.57 33.55 20.23
N GLY A 378 -1.08 34.62 20.86
CA GLY A 378 -1.90 35.75 21.27
C GLY A 378 -2.84 35.42 22.42
N ILE A 379 -3.91 36.19 22.52
CA ILE A 379 -4.86 36.08 23.63
C ILE A 379 -5.76 34.86 23.44
N TRP A 380 -5.84 34.06 24.48
CA TRP A 380 -6.78 32.95 24.61
C TRP A 380 -7.78 33.24 25.72
N ASN A 381 -9.04 32.92 25.45
CA ASN A 381 -10.12 33.00 26.42
C ASN A 381 -10.72 31.60 26.61
N SER A 382 -11.03 31.25 27.85
CA SER A 382 -11.93 30.15 28.18
C SER A 382 -13.16 30.68 28.89
N TYR A 383 -14.26 29.93 28.80
CA TYR A 383 -15.56 30.34 29.30
C TYR A 383 -16.20 29.21 30.12
N TYR A 384 -17.01 29.61 31.08
CA TYR A 384 -17.94 28.73 31.76
C TYR A 384 -19.16 28.43 30.86
N VAL A 385 -19.88 27.36 31.19
CA VAL A 385 -21.18 26.97 30.60
C VAL A 385 -22.17 28.15 30.59
N ASN A 386 -22.14 29.02 31.59
CA ASN A 386 -23.01 30.20 31.66
C ASN A 386 -22.56 31.39 30.76
N GLY A 387 -21.46 31.25 30.01
CA GLY A 387 -20.92 32.25 29.09
C GLY A 387 -19.97 33.27 29.72
N ASN A 388 -19.78 33.26 31.05
CA ASN A 388 -18.80 34.13 31.68
C ASN A 388 -17.37 33.64 31.39
N VAL A 389 -16.42 34.57 31.24
CA VAL A 389 -15.00 34.24 31.06
C VAL A 389 -14.52 33.49 32.29
N ALA A 390 -13.90 32.33 32.10
CA ALA A 390 -13.27 31.53 33.14
C ALA A 390 -11.79 31.86 33.28
N ALA A 391 -11.08 31.99 32.16
CA ALA A 391 -9.70 32.42 32.13
C ALA A 391 -9.38 33.24 30.88
N LYS A 392 -8.39 34.12 31.01
CA LYS A 392 -7.86 34.93 29.91
C LYS A 392 -6.37 35.16 30.10
N GLY A 393 -5.59 34.89 29.06
CA GLY A 393 -4.16 35.15 29.06
C GLY A 393 -3.52 34.99 27.69
N GLU A 394 -2.20 35.15 27.63
CA GLU A 394 -1.43 35.14 26.38
C GLU A 394 -0.66 33.83 26.21
N TYR A 395 -0.71 33.29 24.99
CA TYR A 395 0.19 32.26 24.51
C TYR A 395 1.20 32.85 23.54
N LYS A 396 2.44 32.37 23.64
CA LYS A 396 3.50 32.65 22.68
C LYS A 396 4.16 31.34 22.27
N ASP A 397 4.01 30.99 20.99
CA ASP A 397 4.58 29.78 20.41
C ASP A 397 4.17 28.49 21.15
N GLY A 398 2.93 28.44 21.65
CA GLY A 398 2.39 27.32 22.43
C GLY A 398 2.68 27.39 23.93
N GLU A 399 3.50 28.33 24.38
CA GLU A 399 3.81 28.50 25.80
C GLU A 399 2.95 29.58 26.44
N VAL A 400 2.45 29.29 27.64
CA VAL A 400 1.75 30.24 28.51
C VAL A 400 2.73 31.34 28.92
N ARG A 401 2.42 32.62 28.66
CA ARG A 401 3.27 33.75 29.07
C ARG A 401 2.47 34.92 29.60
N GLY A 402 3.12 35.71 30.46
CA GLY A 402 2.58 36.99 30.93
C GLY A 402 1.46 36.84 31.95
N ASN A 403 0.58 37.83 32.01
CA ASN A 403 -0.50 37.89 32.98
C ASN A 403 -1.68 37.01 32.56
N TRP A 404 -2.10 36.14 33.48
CA TRP A 404 -3.27 35.30 33.37
C TRP A 404 -4.28 35.68 34.42
N ASN A 405 -5.51 35.93 33.98
CA ASN A 405 -6.63 36.30 34.83
C ASN A 405 -7.64 35.17 34.85
N TYR A 406 -8.02 34.74 36.04
CA TYR A 406 -9.04 33.74 36.28
C TYR A 406 -10.21 34.37 37.01
N TYR A 407 -11.40 33.88 36.71
CA TYR A 407 -12.65 34.39 37.25
C TYR A 407 -13.48 33.23 37.77
N TYR A 408 -14.39 33.51 38.69
CA TYR A 408 -15.42 32.56 39.10
C TYR A 408 -16.56 32.52 38.08
N SER A 409 -17.40 31.48 38.15
CA SER A 409 -18.59 31.36 37.30
C SER A 409 -19.56 32.52 37.46
N ASN A 410 -19.56 33.24 38.59
CA ASN A 410 -20.33 34.48 38.78
C ASN A 410 -19.73 35.73 38.10
N GLY A 411 -18.57 35.61 37.43
CA GLY A 411 -17.88 36.69 36.72
C GLY A 411 -16.92 37.54 37.57
N LYS A 412 -16.85 37.32 38.89
CA LYS A 412 -15.88 38.01 39.76
C LYS A 412 -14.47 37.45 39.56
N PRO A 413 -13.41 38.25 39.74
CA PRO A 413 -12.03 37.75 39.67
C PRO A 413 -11.77 36.72 40.77
N SER A 414 -11.05 35.66 40.42
CA SER A 414 -10.61 34.59 41.31
C SER A 414 -9.11 34.71 41.58
N SER A 415 -8.30 34.80 40.52
CA SER A 415 -6.86 35.03 40.68
C SER A 415 -6.25 35.73 39.47
N GLU A 416 -5.16 36.43 39.75
CA GLU A 416 -4.26 37.02 38.76
C GLU A 416 -2.88 36.41 39.00
N VAL A 417 -2.32 35.79 37.98
CA VAL A 417 -0.99 35.17 38.03
C VAL A 417 -0.12 35.69 36.90
N PHE A 418 1.19 35.68 37.11
CA PHE A 418 2.18 35.97 36.08
C PHE A 418 3.01 34.73 35.77
N VAL A 419 3.17 34.44 34.48
CA VAL A 419 4.01 33.34 33.99
C VAL A 419 5.24 33.91 33.30
N ASP A 420 6.41 33.62 33.86
CA ASP A 420 7.69 34.08 33.31
C ASP A 420 8.14 33.25 32.08
N THR A 421 9.25 33.65 31.45
CA THR A 421 9.81 32.94 30.29
C THR A 421 10.34 31.55 30.59
N ALA A 422 10.47 31.18 31.87
CA ALA A 422 10.88 29.87 32.33
C ALA A 422 9.70 29.01 32.81
N GLY A 423 8.46 29.43 32.52
CA GLY A 423 7.22 28.75 32.89
C GLY A 423 6.87 28.85 34.38
N THR A 424 7.56 29.69 35.15
CA THR A 424 7.32 29.84 36.58
C THR A 424 6.08 30.68 36.81
N VAL A 425 5.10 30.13 37.52
CA VAL A 425 3.86 30.83 37.90
C VAL A 425 4.07 31.59 39.20
N SER A 426 3.66 32.86 39.22
CA SER A 426 3.64 33.72 40.41
C SER A 426 2.23 34.24 40.65
N TYR A 427 1.69 34.04 41.86
CA TYR A 427 0.39 34.57 42.26
C TYR A 427 0.53 36.06 42.59
N ASN A 428 -0.13 36.94 41.84
CA ASN A 428 -0.13 38.37 42.12
C ASN A 428 -1.25 38.71 43.10
N ASN A 429 -2.48 38.34 42.77
CA ASN A 429 -3.65 38.63 43.58
C ASN A 429 -4.62 37.43 43.54
N VAL A 430 -5.26 37.14 44.67
CA VAL A 430 -6.30 36.10 44.79
C VAL A 430 -7.45 36.67 45.60
N TRP A 431 -8.67 36.41 45.15
CA TRP A 431 -9.91 36.83 45.78
C TRP A 431 -10.76 35.61 46.11
N ASP A 432 -11.61 35.71 47.13
CA ASP A 432 -12.65 34.70 47.39
C ASP A 432 -13.89 34.91 46.51
N ILE A 433 -14.87 34.00 46.62
CA ILE A 433 -16.11 34.02 45.82
C ILE A 433 -16.96 35.28 46.02
N ASP A 434 -16.80 35.97 47.16
CA ASP A 434 -17.46 37.23 47.46
C ASP A 434 -16.71 38.44 46.88
N GLY A 435 -15.47 38.25 46.43
CA GLY A 435 -14.59 39.27 45.86
C GLY A 435 -13.67 39.93 46.89
N LYS A 436 -13.54 39.36 48.10
CA LYS A 436 -12.60 39.84 49.11
C LYS A 436 -11.21 39.32 48.79
N SER A 437 -10.23 40.23 48.75
CA SER A 437 -8.83 39.86 48.53
C SER A 437 -8.28 39.02 49.69
N ILE A 438 -7.70 37.87 49.37
CA ILE A 438 -7.09 36.92 50.30
C ILE A 438 -5.59 36.74 50.06
N VAL A 439 -5.11 37.05 48.84
CA VAL A 439 -3.69 37.25 48.53
C VAL A 439 -3.56 38.61 47.85
N VAL A 440 -2.67 39.46 48.35
CA VAL A 440 -2.41 40.80 47.81
C VAL A 440 -0.92 40.95 47.56
N ASN A 441 -0.55 41.32 46.33
CA ASN A 441 0.85 41.43 45.89
C ASN A 441 1.67 40.18 46.28
N GLY A 442 1.09 39.00 46.05
CA GLY A 442 1.72 37.71 46.29
C GLY A 442 1.90 37.31 47.74
N ASN A 443 1.18 37.92 48.68
CA ASN A 443 1.25 37.57 50.09
C ASN A 443 -0.14 37.28 50.67
N GLY A 444 -0.31 36.12 51.30
CA GLY A 444 -1.54 35.73 52.02
C GLY A 444 -1.87 34.24 51.93
N THR A 445 -2.98 33.86 52.55
CA THR A 445 -3.52 32.50 52.51
C THR A 445 -4.44 32.36 51.29
N SER A 446 -4.00 31.63 50.27
CA SER A 446 -4.82 31.28 49.13
C SER A 446 -5.86 30.24 49.51
N LYS A 447 -7.10 30.42 49.04
CA LYS A 447 -8.21 29.48 49.18
C LYS A 447 -8.96 29.38 47.86
N ALA A 448 -9.09 28.18 47.33
CA ALA A 448 -9.91 27.90 46.15
C ALA A 448 -11.20 27.22 46.58
N PHE A 449 -12.31 27.62 45.96
CA PHE A 449 -13.65 27.07 46.21
C PHE A 449 -14.25 26.56 44.90
N ASN A 450 -15.09 25.53 44.95
CA ASN A 450 -15.89 25.10 43.80
C ASN A 450 -17.12 26.00 43.61
N GLU A 451 -17.92 25.71 42.58
CA GLU A 451 -19.14 26.50 42.27
C GLU A 451 -20.19 26.47 43.38
N ASN A 452 -20.18 25.43 44.22
CA ASN A 452 -21.08 25.29 45.37
C ASN A 452 -20.54 25.99 46.63
N GLY A 453 -19.36 26.61 46.57
CA GLY A 453 -18.72 27.28 47.70
C GLY A 453 -17.96 26.34 48.65
N ASN A 454 -17.79 25.07 48.28
CA ASN A 454 -16.98 24.13 49.08
C ASN A 454 -15.50 24.43 48.89
N LEU A 455 -14.72 24.40 49.97
CA LEU A 455 -13.28 24.59 49.93
C LEU A 455 -12.64 23.42 49.18
N MET A 456 -11.94 23.72 48.08
CA MET A 456 -11.23 22.73 47.26
C MET A 456 -9.74 22.73 47.53
N GLU A 457 -9.16 23.87 47.89
CA GLU A 457 -7.73 23.99 48.09
C GLU A 457 -7.38 25.13 49.05
N ILE A 458 -6.32 24.95 49.84
CA ILE A 458 -5.78 25.99 50.71
C ILE A 458 -4.25 25.89 50.82
N GLY A 459 -3.58 27.03 50.87
CA GLY A 459 -2.16 27.11 51.16
C GLY A 459 -1.65 28.55 51.31
N GLU A 460 -0.40 28.68 51.72
CA GLU A 460 0.23 29.98 51.97
C GLU A 460 1.01 30.43 50.73
N VAL A 461 0.91 31.71 50.40
CA VAL A 461 1.65 32.37 49.32
C VAL A 461 2.49 33.49 49.92
N LYS A 462 3.77 33.53 49.56
CA LYS A 462 4.68 34.61 49.94
C LYS A 462 5.53 35.03 48.74
N ASP A 463 5.62 36.34 48.51
CA ASP A 463 6.31 36.94 47.36
C ASP A 463 5.92 36.29 46.02
N GLY A 464 4.64 35.95 45.90
CA GLY A 464 4.03 35.32 44.73
C GLY A 464 4.28 33.81 44.60
N ARG A 465 5.04 33.20 45.52
CA ARG A 465 5.35 31.78 45.49
C ARG A 465 4.57 31.00 46.54
N PRO A 466 4.06 29.80 46.19
CA PRO A 466 3.46 28.93 47.18
C PRO A 466 4.55 28.46 48.17
N ILE A 467 4.23 28.50 49.47
CA ILE A 467 5.11 28.05 50.55
C ILE A 467 4.37 27.09 51.48
N GLY A 468 5.15 26.26 52.18
CA GLY A 468 4.61 25.32 53.15
C GLY A 468 3.81 24.19 52.50
N VAL A 469 2.96 23.56 53.32
CA VAL A 469 2.11 22.43 52.89
C VAL A 469 0.77 22.95 52.40
N TRP A 470 0.46 22.62 51.16
CA TRP A 470 -0.82 22.85 50.52
C TRP A 470 -1.74 21.67 50.73
N LYS A 471 -3.03 21.94 50.86
CA LYS A 471 -4.05 20.91 51.08
C LYS A 471 -5.13 21.04 50.03
N GLN A 472 -5.50 19.91 49.43
CA GLN A 472 -6.63 19.81 48.51
C GLN A 472 -7.70 18.90 49.11
N PHE A 473 -8.96 19.20 48.82
CA PHE A 473 -10.13 18.50 49.33
C PHE A 473 -10.98 17.96 48.17
N TYR A 474 -11.68 16.85 48.43
CA TYR A 474 -12.77 16.37 47.60
C TYR A 474 -13.99 17.29 47.71
N GLU A 475 -14.94 17.18 46.78
CA GLU A 475 -16.17 18.01 46.80
C GLU A 475 -17.02 17.81 48.06
N ASN A 476 -16.93 16.63 48.69
CA ASN A 476 -17.58 16.31 49.96
C ASN A 476 -16.86 16.92 51.19
N GLY A 477 -15.73 17.60 51.00
CA GLY A 477 -14.93 18.23 52.04
C GLY A 477 -13.88 17.34 52.70
N THR A 478 -13.79 16.05 52.34
CA THR A 478 -12.74 15.15 52.83
C THR A 478 -11.39 15.56 52.25
N LEU A 479 -10.32 15.49 53.05
CA LEU A 479 -8.96 15.80 52.61
C LEU A 479 -8.55 14.81 51.50
N LYS A 480 -8.15 15.33 50.34
CA LYS A 480 -7.73 14.55 49.17
C LYS A 480 -6.23 14.36 49.13
N GLN A 481 -5.47 15.44 49.32
CA GLN A 481 -4.02 15.36 49.35
C GLN A 481 -3.37 16.52 50.10
N GLU A 482 -2.16 16.26 50.57
CA GLU A 482 -1.24 17.25 51.12
C GLU A 482 0.05 17.23 50.31
N TYR A 483 0.54 18.40 49.92
CA TYR A 483 1.69 18.49 49.03
C TYR A 483 2.48 19.78 49.21
N THR A 484 3.67 19.84 48.63
CA THR A 484 4.57 21.00 48.65
C THR A 484 5.07 21.31 47.25
N PHE A 485 5.57 22.53 47.06
CA PHE A 485 6.19 22.95 45.80
C PHE A 485 7.70 23.05 46.01
N GLU A 486 8.46 22.14 45.42
CA GLU A 486 9.91 22.09 45.52
C GLU A 486 10.54 21.93 44.14
N ASN A 487 11.57 22.74 43.83
CA ASN A 487 12.30 22.66 42.55
C ASN A 487 11.40 22.68 41.30
N LYS A 488 10.33 23.48 41.33
CA LYS A 488 9.29 23.57 40.28
C LYS A 488 8.43 22.30 40.10
N LEU A 489 8.58 21.31 40.98
CA LEU A 489 7.76 20.10 41.01
C LEU A 489 6.79 20.13 42.19
N THR A 490 5.63 19.54 41.99
CA THR A 490 4.70 19.23 43.07
C THR A 490 5.16 17.94 43.75
N ARG A 491 5.38 18.00 45.06
CA ARG A 491 5.71 16.84 45.90
C ARG A 491 4.53 16.45 46.77
N ILE A 492 3.90 15.33 46.45
CA ILE A 492 2.81 14.74 47.22
C ILE A 492 3.39 14.18 48.52
N LEU A 493 2.91 14.67 49.66
CA LEU A 493 3.23 14.13 50.97
C LEU A 493 2.25 13.02 51.31
N ASN A 494 0.95 13.30 51.23
CA ASN A 494 -0.11 12.35 51.52
C ASN A 494 -1.18 12.44 50.44
N PHE A 495 -1.73 11.31 50.02
CA PHE A 495 -2.90 11.20 49.15
C PHE A 495 -3.88 10.23 49.79
N TYR A 496 -5.15 10.64 49.82
CA TYR A 496 -6.23 9.94 50.49
C TYR A 496 -7.29 9.55 49.48
N ASP A 497 -7.88 8.36 49.64
CA ASP A 497 -9.12 8.01 48.97
C ASP A 497 -10.32 8.77 49.57
N VAL A 498 -11.47 8.75 48.91
CA VAL A 498 -12.69 9.47 49.29
C VAL A 498 -13.18 9.06 50.69
N ASP A 499 -12.90 7.82 51.11
CA ASP A 499 -13.19 7.29 52.44
C ASP A 499 -12.19 7.73 53.54
N GLY A 500 -11.11 8.42 53.16
CA GLY A 500 -10.05 8.89 54.05
C GLY A 500 -8.87 7.92 54.22
N THR A 501 -8.84 6.80 53.49
CA THR A 501 -7.74 5.83 53.53
C THR A 501 -6.49 6.38 52.83
N TYR A 502 -5.30 6.15 53.40
CA TYR A 502 -4.03 6.55 52.77
C TYR A 502 -3.73 5.68 51.54
N MET A 503 -3.66 6.30 50.38
CA MET A 503 -3.15 5.72 49.12
C MET A 503 -1.66 6.01 48.97
N VAL A 504 -1.24 7.23 49.34
CA VAL A 504 0.15 7.66 49.43
C VAL A 504 0.36 8.23 50.82
N LYS A 505 1.42 7.79 51.50
CA LYS A 505 1.80 8.29 52.82
C LYS A 505 3.28 8.60 52.85
N ASP A 506 3.64 9.77 53.39
CA ASP A 506 5.02 10.26 53.46
C ASP A 506 5.75 10.20 52.11
N GLY A 507 5.02 10.47 51.03
CA GLY A 507 5.52 10.47 49.65
C GLY A 507 5.77 9.09 49.05
N GLN A 508 5.20 8.03 49.64
CA GLN A 508 5.32 6.66 49.14
C GLN A 508 3.94 6.01 49.02
N GLY A 509 3.63 5.46 47.84
CA GLY A 509 2.40 4.71 47.62
C GLY A 509 1.98 4.65 46.16
N SER A 510 0.72 4.32 45.93
CA SER A 510 0.14 4.22 44.58
C SER A 510 -1.10 5.10 44.52
N ILE A 511 -1.30 5.77 43.40
CA ILE A 511 -2.50 6.56 43.14
C ILE A 511 -3.38 5.75 42.19
N GLU A 512 -4.67 5.69 42.52
CA GLU A 512 -5.75 5.31 41.63
C GLU A 512 -6.79 6.43 41.74
N SER A 513 -7.02 7.16 40.67
CA SER A 513 -7.96 8.29 40.64
C SER A 513 -9.10 7.99 39.69
N HIS A 514 -10.32 8.36 40.05
CA HIS A 514 -11.53 8.09 39.25
C HIS A 514 -12.05 9.36 38.60
N PHE A 515 -12.76 9.21 37.47
CA PHE A 515 -13.45 10.34 36.84
C PHE A 515 -14.54 10.88 37.79
N PRO A 516 -14.71 12.21 37.88
CA PRO A 516 -15.66 12.83 38.80
C PRO A 516 -17.08 12.24 38.68
N GLY A 517 -17.63 11.78 39.80
CA GLY A 517 -19.00 11.23 39.87
C GLY A 517 -19.15 9.82 39.30
N THR A 518 -18.06 9.09 39.04
CA THR A 518 -18.09 7.72 38.49
C THR A 518 -17.11 6.81 39.22
N ASP A 519 -17.31 5.50 39.13
CA ASP A 519 -16.35 4.47 39.59
C ASP A 519 -15.30 4.13 38.50
N ILE A 520 -15.22 4.96 37.44
CA ILE A 520 -14.34 4.70 36.30
C ILE A 520 -12.95 5.27 36.61
N ILE A 521 -11.93 4.42 36.58
CA ILE A 521 -10.54 4.83 36.76
C ILE A 521 -10.14 5.79 35.64
N SER A 522 -9.56 6.93 36.02
CA SER A 522 -9.03 7.97 35.14
C SER A 522 -7.51 7.87 35.01
N GLU A 523 -6.80 7.62 36.11
CA GLU A 523 -5.35 7.41 36.10
C GLU A 523 -4.88 6.49 37.24
N VAL A 524 -3.77 5.79 36.99
CA VAL A 524 -3.08 4.94 37.96
C VAL A 524 -1.56 5.05 37.81
N GLY A 525 -0.84 5.01 38.93
CA GLY A 525 0.62 4.99 38.93
C GLY A 525 1.24 5.02 40.32
N GLU A 526 2.57 4.91 40.40
CA GLU A 526 3.31 4.94 41.67
C GLU A 526 3.86 6.34 41.98
N ILE A 527 3.86 6.66 43.28
CA ILE A 527 4.54 7.82 43.86
C ILE A 527 5.70 7.33 44.73
N LYS A 528 6.90 7.83 44.44
CA LYS A 528 8.11 7.60 45.26
C LYS A 528 8.77 8.92 45.59
N ALA A 529 9.13 9.12 46.86
CA ALA A 529 9.66 10.39 47.37
C ALA A 529 8.80 11.62 46.98
N GLY A 530 7.49 11.42 46.93
CA GLY A 530 6.48 12.43 46.63
C GLY A 530 6.31 12.81 45.16
N VAL A 531 7.01 12.14 44.23
CA VAL A 531 6.90 12.40 42.79
C VAL A 531 6.47 11.16 42.02
N ARG A 532 5.92 11.36 40.81
CA ARG A 532 5.58 10.27 39.89
C ARG A 532 6.81 9.45 39.55
N GLU A 533 6.69 8.12 39.65
CA GLU A 533 7.77 7.17 39.36
C GLU A 533 7.21 5.93 38.66
N GLY A 534 7.96 5.39 37.71
CA GLY A 534 7.57 4.19 36.97
C GLY A 534 6.46 4.45 35.96
N GLU A 535 5.69 3.41 35.65
CA GLU A 535 4.64 3.45 34.65
C GLU A 535 3.38 4.15 35.18
N TRP A 536 2.86 5.08 34.39
CA TRP A 536 1.60 5.77 34.62
C TRP A 536 0.67 5.54 33.45
N LEU A 537 -0.56 5.15 33.75
CA LEU A 537 -1.62 4.89 32.78
C LEU A 537 -2.76 5.89 32.99
N GLN A 538 -3.28 6.41 31.88
CA GLN A 538 -4.48 7.24 31.86
C GLN A 538 -5.50 6.60 30.93
N TYR A 539 -6.76 6.62 31.32
CA TYR A 539 -7.85 5.93 30.63
C TYR A 539 -8.80 6.91 29.94
N TYR A 540 -9.50 6.44 28.92
CA TYR A 540 -10.67 7.12 28.38
C TYR A 540 -11.84 7.10 29.38
N THR A 541 -12.81 8.00 29.20
CA THR A 541 -14.01 8.09 30.05
C THR A 541 -14.91 6.85 30.02
N ASP A 542 -14.71 5.93 29.07
CA ASP A 542 -15.38 4.63 29.05
C ASP A 542 -14.76 3.59 30.00
N GLY A 543 -13.57 3.88 30.55
CA GLY A 543 -12.84 3.02 31.48
C GLY A 543 -12.22 1.77 30.87
N LYS A 544 -12.42 1.53 29.57
CA LYS A 544 -12.02 0.28 28.91
C LYS A 544 -10.69 0.42 28.20
N GLN A 545 -10.44 1.57 27.58
CA GLN A 545 -9.27 1.80 26.75
C GLN A 545 -8.30 2.77 27.43
N ILE A 546 -7.00 2.46 27.35
CA ILE A 546 -5.93 3.36 27.78
C ILE A 546 -5.85 4.51 26.77
N PHE A 547 -5.90 5.74 27.23
CA PHE A 547 -5.66 6.95 26.45
C PHE A 547 -4.15 7.22 26.31
N GLN A 548 -3.41 7.08 27.41
CA GLN A 548 -1.99 7.40 27.46
C GLN A 548 -1.23 6.49 28.43
N LYS A 549 0.00 6.15 28.05
CA LYS A 549 0.99 5.48 28.88
C LYS A 549 2.29 6.31 28.88
N VAL A 550 2.81 6.62 30.06
CA VAL A 550 4.05 7.39 30.23
C VAL A 550 4.91 6.75 31.32
N ILE A 551 6.23 6.68 31.11
CA ILE A 551 7.20 6.29 32.13
C ILE A 551 7.76 7.55 32.79
N TYR A 552 7.72 7.61 34.11
CA TYR A 552 8.28 8.70 34.91
C TYR A 552 9.52 8.26 35.68
N LYS A 553 10.47 9.17 35.83
CA LYS A 553 11.61 9.04 36.73
C LYS A 553 11.86 10.35 37.44
N GLY A 554 11.83 10.33 38.77
CA GLY A 554 12.02 11.55 39.57
C GLY A 554 10.98 12.64 39.29
N GLY A 555 9.76 12.25 38.93
CA GLY A 555 8.64 13.16 38.65
C GLY A 555 8.57 13.69 37.22
N LEU A 556 9.56 13.40 36.37
CA LEU A 556 9.58 13.82 34.98
C LEU A 556 9.41 12.63 34.03
N PRO A 557 8.73 12.79 32.89
CA PRO A 557 8.72 11.78 31.84
C PRO A 557 10.15 11.39 31.41
N ASP A 558 10.50 10.11 31.55
CA ASP A 558 11.80 9.54 31.21
C ASP A 558 11.61 8.08 30.77
N GLY A 559 11.57 7.86 29.46
CA GLY A 559 11.28 6.58 28.82
C GLY A 559 10.23 6.71 27.71
N ILE A 560 9.65 5.58 27.33
CA ILE A 560 8.68 5.51 26.23
C ILE A 560 7.35 6.15 26.66
N GLN A 561 6.82 7.02 25.80
CA GLN A 561 5.48 7.58 25.89
C GLN A 561 4.66 7.12 24.69
N VAL A 562 3.44 6.64 24.95
CA VAL A 562 2.49 6.18 23.93
C VAL A 562 1.12 6.75 24.22
N THR A 563 0.44 7.25 23.19
CA THR A 563 -0.99 7.55 23.24
C THR A 563 -1.74 6.65 22.28
N TYR A 564 -3.00 6.37 22.59
CA TYR A 564 -3.87 5.51 21.79
C TYR A 564 -5.10 6.29 21.33
N PHE A 565 -5.70 5.84 20.24
CA PHE A 565 -7.07 6.17 19.87
C PHE A 565 -8.06 5.40 20.75
N GLN A 566 -9.33 5.80 20.75
CA GLN A 566 -10.37 5.09 21.49
C GLN A 566 -10.61 3.67 20.95
N SER A 567 -10.29 3.42 19.68
CA SER A 567 -10.23 2.07 19.09
C SER A 567 -9.12 1.18 19.66
N GLY A 568 -8.17 1.74 20.41
CA GLY A 568 -7.00 1.06 20.96
C GLY A 568 -5.78 1.02 20.03
N GLN A 569 -5.91 1.52 18.80
CA GLN A 569 -4.79 1.71 17.89
C GLN A 569 -3.83 2.78 18.45
N VAL A 570 -2.51 2.62 18.25
CA VAL A 570 -1.54 3.65 18.65
C VAL A 570 -1.80 4.93 17.88
N ALA A 571 -1.90 6.06 18.57
CA ALA A 571 -2.05 7.38 17.99
C ALA A 571 -0.71 8.10 17.89
N THR A 572 0.10 8.04 18.95
CA THR A 572 1.45 8.62 18.97
C THR A 572 2.41 7.75 19.78
N SER A 573 3.69 7.75 19.41
CA SER A 573 4.74 7.05 20.15
C SER A 573 6.07 7.79 20.02
N GLY A 574 6.84 7.83 21.10
CA GLY A 574 8.19 8.38 21.12
C GLY A 574 8.87 8.23 22.47
N GLU A 575 10.12 8.67 22.56
CA GLU A 575 10.91 8.64 23.80
C GLU A 575 10.98 10.03 24.44
N MET A 576 10.89 10.04 25.77
CA MET A 576 11.04 11.21 26.62
C MET A 576 12.31 11.08 27.45
N LYS A 577 13.01 12.19 27.66
CA LYS A 577 14.13 12.29 28.59
C LYS A 577 14.03 13.58 29.39
N ASP A 578 14.01 13.45 30.72
CA ASP A 578 13.92 14.59 31.65
C ASP A 578 12.76 15.55 31.29
N GLY A 579 11.62 14.99 30.87
CA GLY A 579 10.42 15.73 30.47
C GLY A 579 10.44 16.30 29.06
N LYS A 580 11.46 16.00 28.25
CA LYS A 580 11.59 16.49 26.87
C LYS A 580 11.57 15.36 25.85
N GLN A 581 11.01 15.63 24.68
CA GLN A 581 10.99 14.69 23.56
C GLN A 581 12.42 14.46 23.04
N ILE A 582 12.79 13.20 22.83
CA ILE A 582 14.04 12.80 22.19
C ILE A 582 13.80 11.69 21.15
N GLY A 583 14.72 11.56 20.21
CA GLY A 583 14.68 10.49 19.22
C GLY A 583 13.52 10.65 18.23
N GLU A 584 13.13 9.55 17.59
CA GLU A 584 12.03 9.57 16.61
C GLU A 584 10.67 9.57 17.31
N TRP A 585 9.82 10.50 16.88
CA TRP A 585 8.42 10.58 17.27
C TRP A 585 7.55 10.31 16.05
N THR A 586 6.56 9.44 16.24
CA THR A 586 5.68 8.97 15.16
C THR A 586 4.23 9.19 15.55
N TRP A 587 3.46 9.72 14.61
CA TRP A 587 2.01 9.88 14.68
C TRP A 587 1.36 8.95 13.66
N TYR A 588 0.23 8.37 14.03
CA TYR A 588 -0.51 7.41 13.22
C TYR A 588 -1.92 7.90 12.94
N TYR A 589 -2.50 7.43 11.86
CA TYR A 589 -3.93 7.44 11.62
C TYR A 589 -4.62 6.30 12.37
N GLU A 590 -5.93 6.41 12.57
CA GLU A 590 -6.71 5.39 13.27
C GLU A 590 -6.74 4.04 12.53
N ASN A 591 -6.49 4.04 11.21
CA ASN A 591 -6.29 2.83 10.42
C ASN A 591 -4.90 2.17 10.62
N GLY A 592 -4.04 2.74 11.47
CA GLY A 592 -2.71 2.25 11.80
C GLY A 592 -1.58 2.71 10.86
N MET A 593 -1.89 3.44 9.78
CA MET A 593 -0.86 4.00 8.91
C MET A 593 -0.13 5.17 9.57
N VAL A 594 1.16 5.36 9.23
CA VAL A 594 1.93 6.50 9.73
C VAL A 594 1.39 7.78 9.09
N SER A 595 0.97 8.73 9.92
CA SER A 595 0.59 10.08 9.48
C SER A 595 1.82 10.96 9.34
N SER A 596 2.73 10.92 10.32
CA SER A 596 4.02 11.59 10.20
C SER A 596 5.06 11.03 11.16
N SER A 597 6.34 11.29 10.90
CA SER A 597 7.40 11.12 11.88
C SER A 597 8.47 12.20 11.79
N VAL A 598 9.10 12.54 12.91
CA VAL A 598 10.20 13.51 13.01
C VAL A 598 11.13 13.18 14.17
N THR A 599 12.40 13.58 14.07
CA THR A 599 13.34 13.45 15.19
C THR A 599 13.25 14.67 16.11
N TYR A 600 13.38 14.43 17.42
CA TYR A 600 13.53 15.46 18.43
C TYR A 600 14.91 15.40 19.09
N ILE A 601 15.48 16.57 19.36
CA ILE A 601 16.67 16.75 20.19
C ILE A 601 16.30 17.78 21.27
N ASP A 602 16.37 17.35 22.53
CA ASP A 602 16.11 18.21 23.70
C ASP A 602 14.75 18.95 23.63
N GLY A 603 13.71 18.28 23.13
CA GLY A 603 12.36 18.84 22.97
C GLY A 603 12.13 19.65 21.71
N GLU A 604 13.15 19.84 20.87
CA GLU A 604 13.04 20.57 19.61
C GLU A 604 13.07 19.64 18.40
N LYS A 605 12.22 19.88 17.40
CA LYS A 605 12.23 19.13 16.14
C LYS A 605 13.55 19.37 15.39
N GLU A 606 14.13 18.30 14.88
CA GLU A 606 15.38 18.30 14.14
C GLU A 606 15.26 17.40 12.89
N GLY A 607 15.81 17.86 11.77
CA GLY A 607 15.86 17.07 10.53
C GLY A 607 14.58 17.14 9.71
N VAL A 608 14.26 16.06 8.99
CA VAL A 608 13.14 16.05 8.04
C VAL A 608 11.94 15.34 8.66
N GLN A 609 10.83 16.06 8.78
CA GLN A 609 9.51 15.49 9.05
C GLN A 609 8.86 15.08 7.74
N LYS A 610 8.38 13.83 7.67
CA LYS A 610 7.60 13.32 6.54
C LYS A 610 6.13 13.25 6.93
N LEU A 611 5.25 13.70 6.05
CA LEU A 611 3.81 13.65 6.25
C LEU A 611 3.15 12.84 5.12
N TYR A 612 2.31 11.90 5.49
CA TYR A 612 1.62 10.97 4.60
C TYR A 612 0.11 11.20 4.67
N ASP A 613 -0.63 10.79 3.65
CA ASP A 613 -2.09 10.69 3.72
C ASP A 613 -2.54 9.37 4.39
N GLU A 614 -3.85 9.22 4.58
CA GLU A 614 -4.47 8.01 5.17
C GLU A 614 -4.26 6.73 4.36
N LEU A 615 -3.74 6.83 3.12
CA LEU A 615 -3.38 5.70 2.25
C LEU A 615 -1.88 5.39 2.29
N GLY A 616 -1.09 6.13 3.07
CA GLY A 616 0.35 5.97 3.20
C GLY A 616 1.16 6.65 2.08
N THR A 617 0.55 7.54 1.30
CA THR A 617 1.22 8.29 0.24
C THR A 617 1.93 9.51 0.82
N LEU A 618 3.23 9.66 0.58
CA LEU A 618 3.99 10.84 1.01
C LEU A 618 3.45 12.10 0.33
N CYS A 619 2.94 13.03 1.12
CA CYS A 619 2.35 14.29 0.63
C CYS A 619 3.29 15.49 0.79
N LYS A 620 4.11 15.48 1.85
CA LYS A 620 4.87 16.65 2.25
C LYS A 620 6.12 16.27 3.03
N GLU A 621 7.19 17.05 2.82
CA GLU A 621 8.37 17.05 3.68
C GLU A 621 8.58 18.43 4.29
N GLU A 622 8.91 18.47 5.59
CA GLU A 622 9.24 19.68 6.33
C GLU A 622 10.63 19.53 6.94
N LYS A 623 11.51 20.50 6.74
CA LYS A 623 12.86 20.49 7.32
C LYS A 623 12.94 21.41 8.52
N PHE A 624 13.36 20.87 9.65
CA PHE A 624 13.56 21.57 10.91
C PHE A 624 15.04 21.65 11.29
N ASP A 625 15.41 22.76 11.92
CA ASP A 625 16.71 23.02 12.54
C ASP A 625 16.45 23.72 13.88
N HIS A 626 16.79 23.08 15.00
CA HIS A 626 16.56 23.58 16.36
C HIS A 626 15.11 24.10 16.54
N GLY A 627 14.14 23.24 16.18
CA GLY A 627 12.71 23.51 16.30
C GLY A 627 12.14 24.52 15.29
N LYS A 628 12.98 25.15 14.45
CA LYS A 628 12.55 26.11 13.43
C LYS A 628 12.37 25.44 12.08
N LEU A 629 11.22 25.68 11.45
CA LEU A 629 10.97 25.24 10.08
C LEU A 629 11.84 26.05 9.11
N ILE A 630 12.75 25.37 8.40
CA ILE A 630 13.67 25.92 7.41
C ILE A 630 13.09 25.87 6.00
N SER A 631 12.46 24.76 5.64
CA SER A 631 11.83 24.58 4.33
C SER A 631 10.67 23.62 4.39
N GLU A 632 9.74 23.74 3.44
CA GLU A 632 8.69 22.76 3.22
C GLU A 632 8.51 22.51 1.73
N GLU A 633 8.33 21.24 1.36
CA GLU A 633 8.17 20.78 -0.01
C GLU A 633 6.91 19.91 -0.12
N TYR A 634 6.12 20.15 -1.16
CA TYR A 634 4.89 19.42 -1.45
C TYR A 634 5.15 18.48 -2.63
N ILE A 635 4.81 17.19 -2.48
CA ILE A 635 5.11 16.13 -3.45
C ILE A 635 3.95 15.88 -4.42
#